data_AF-A0A1M6ADN3-F1
#
_entry.id   AF-A0A1M6ADN3-F1
#
_cell.length_a   1.000
_cell.length_b   1.000
_cell.length_c   1.000
_cell.angle_alpha   90.00
_cell.angle_beta   90.00
_cell.angle_gamma   90.00
#
_symmetry.space_group_name_H-M   'P 1'
#
loop_
_entity.id
_entity.type
_entity.pdbx_description
1 polymer ?
#
loop_
_entity_poly.entity_id
_entity_poly.type
_entity_poly.pdbx_seq_one_letter_code
_entity_poly.pdbx_strand_id
1 'polypeptide(L)' 'MKASWKLLSDMEDIIINRIMPLREAREMLERELITRAMEEAGSTYKAARLLKVSQATVARKSKKYQDDILTS' A
#
# COMPACT_ATOMS: atom_id res chain seq x y z
N MET A 1 -22.42 -9.54 -26.52
CA MET A 1 -21.39 -8.50 -26.71
C MET A 1 -20.75 -8.22 -25.36
N LYS A 2 -19.56 -8.79 -25.08
CA LYS A 2 -18.87 -8.54 -23.80
C LYS A 2 -18.24 -7.15 -23.88
N ALA A 3 -18.61 -6.29 -22.95
CA ALA A 3 -18.25 -4.88 -22.96
C ALA A 3 -16.72 -4.69 -22.86
N SER A 4 -16.25 -3.78 -23.70
CA SER A 4 -14.86 -3.39 -23.98
C SER A 4 -14.02 -2.91 -22.79
N TRP A 5 -14.58 -2.84 -21.58
CA TRP A 5 -13.85 -2.31 -20.42
C TRP A 5 -12.90 -3.33 -19.77
N LYS A 6 -12.98 -4.61 -20.15
CA LYS A 6 -11.99 -5.62 -19.73
C LYS A 6 -10.61 -5.44 -20.38
N LEU A 7 -10.47 -4.54 -21.35
CA LEU A 7 -9.25 -4.28 -22.13
C LEU A 7 -8.40 -3.11 -21.61
N LEU A 8 -8.81 -2.43 -20.52
CA LEU A 8 -8.01 -1.40 -19.85
C LEU A 8 -7.31 -1.94 -18.59
N SER A 9 -7.22 -3.27 -18.45
CA SER A 9 -6.83 -3.96 -17.22
C SER A 9 -5.31 -4.12 -17.02
N ASP A 10 -4.48 -3.94 -18.03
CA ASP A 10 -3.04 -4.24 -17.97
C ASP A 10 -2.33 -3.13 -18.79
N MET A 11 -1.33 -2.34 -18.40
CA MET A 11 -0.05 -2.56 -17.68
C MET A 11 0.63 -1.17 -17.46
N GLU A 12 1.35 -0.79 -16.39
CA GLU A 12 1.70 -1.45 -15.13
C GLU A 12 2.10 -0.43 -14.04
N ASP A 13 1.85 -0.82 -12.79
CA ASP A 13 2.23 -0.20 -11.52
C ASP A 13 3.74 -0.26 -11.21
N ILE A 14 4.16 0.50 -10.17
CA ILE A 14 5.48 0.60 -9.51
C ILE A 14 6.69 0.89 -10.43
N ILE A 15 7.19 2.13 -10.35
CA ILE A 15 8.34 2.64 -11.10
C ILE A 15 9.60 2.67 -10.22
N ILE A 16 10.66 1.95 -10.61
CA ILE A 16 11.95 1.90 -9.89
C ILE A 16 12.97 2.78 -10.61
N ASN A 17 13.28 3.95 -10.03
CA ASN A 17 14.19 4.92 -10.64
C ASN A 17 15.68 4.62 -10.42
N ARG A 18 16.02 3.87 -9.36
CA ARG A 18 17.40 3.49 -9.03
C ARG A 18 17.43 2.23 -8.17
N ILE A 19 18.58 1.56 -8.15
CA ILE A 19 18.85 0.47 -7.21
C ILE A 19 19.03 1.07 -5.81
N MET A 20 18.45 0.40 -4.82
CA MET A 20 18.63 0.69 -3.40
C MET A 20 18.57 -0.62 -2.60
N PRO A 21 19.00 -0.64 -1.32
CA PRO A 21 18.84 -1.80 -0.48
C PRO A 21 17.38 -2.26 -0.43
N LEU A 22 17.13 -3.55 -0.69
CA LEU A 22 15.77 -4.11 -0.77
C LEU A 22 14.92 -3.81 0.48
N ARG A 23 15.56 -3.80 1.65
CA ARG A 23 14.90 -3.45 2.92
C ARG A 23 14.29 -2.05 2.89
N GLU A 24 14.98 -1.08 2.30
CA GLU A 24 14.50 0.30 2.19
C GLU A 24 13.36 0.40 1.18
N ALA A 25 13.53 -0.20 -0.01
CA ALA A 25 12.50 -0.25 -1.04
C ALA A 25 11.20 -0.87 -0.51
N ARG A 26 11.31 -1.97 0.23
CA ARG A 26 10.16 -2.64 0.87
C ARG A 26 9.47 -1.72 1.87
N GLU A 27 10.23 -1.05 2.73
CA GLU A 27 9.65 -0.15 3.74
C GLU A 27 8.93 1.04 3.10
N MET A 28 9.49 1.61 2.02
CA MET A 28 8.87 2.69 1.26
C MET A 28 7.55 2.24 0.62
N LEU A 29 7.57 1.09 -0.06
CA LEU A 29 6.37 0.52 -0.68
C LEU A 29 5.29 0.21 0.34
N GLU A 30 5.67 -0.42 1.46
CA GLU A 30 4.75 -0.77 2.54
C GLU A 30 4.13 0.48 3.18
N ARG A 31 4.92 1.54 3.39
CA ARG A 31 4.40 2.82 3.88
C ARG A 31 3.34 3.39 2.95
N GLU A 32 3.66 3.49 1.66
CA GLU A 32 2.75 4.08 0.68
C GLU A 32 1.45 3.30 0.57
N LEU A 33 1.52 1.98 0.38
CA LEU A 33 0.34 1.14 0.20
C LEU A 33 -0.53 1.11 1.46
N ILE A 34 0.08 1.01 2.64
CA ILE A 34 -0.68 0.95 3.90
C ILE A 34 -1.33 2.28 4.22
N THR A 35 -0.64 3.41 4.01
CA THR A 35 -1.22 4.73 4.21
C THR A 35 -2.41 4.94 3.29
N ARG A 36 -2.26 4.71 1.98
CA ARG A 36 -3.36 4.87 1.01
C ARG A 36 -4.53 3.95 1.31
N ALA A 37 -4.27 2.68 1.62
CA ALA A 37 -5.33 1.74 1.96
C ALA A 37 -6.08 2.15 3.24
N MET A 38 -5.39 2.74 4.22
CA MET A 38 -6.03 3.26 5.42
C MET A 38 -6.88 4.51 5.14
N GLU A 39 -6.40 5.42 4.29
CA GLU A 39 -7.13 6.61 3.84
C GLU A 39 -8.39 6.24 3.06
N GLU A 40 -8.29 5.29 2.12
CA GLU A 40 -9.41 4.84 1.29
C GLU A 40 -10.43 4.03 2.10
N ALA A 41 -9.96 3.14 2.99
CA ALA A 41 -10.83 2.18 3.66
C ALA A 41 -11.37 2.66 5.01
N GLY A 42 -10.68 3.61 5.67
CA GLY A 42 -11.05 4.18 6.97
C GLY A 42 -10.92 3.22 8.17
N SER A 43 -10.47 1.98 7.98
CA SER A 43 -10.22 1.04 9.08
C SER A 43 -9.17 -0.01 8.75
N THR A 44 -8.46 -0.49 9.78
CA THR A 44 -7.42 -1.52 9.64
C THR A 44 -7.95 -2.82 9.05
N TYR A 45 -9.20 -3.18 9.39
CA TYR A 45 -9.85 -4.38 8.86
C TYR A 45 -10.08 -4.27 7.34
N LYS A 46 -10.64 -3.15 6.88
CA LYS A 46 -10.95 -2.96 5.46
C LYS A 46 -9.68 -2.76 4.63
N ALA A 47 -8.70 -2.00 5.16
CA ALA A 47 -7.40 -1.82 4.52
C ALA A 47 -6.65 -3.17 4.35
N ALA A 48 -6.69 -4.03 5.37
CA ALA A 48 -6.11 -5.37 5.29
C ALA A 48 -6.76 -6.24 4.20
N ARG A 49 -8.08 -6.11 3.99
CA ARG A 49 -8.77 -6.77 2.88
C ARG A 49 -8.36 -6.23 1.51
N LEU A 50 -8.22 -4.90 1.36
CA LEU A 50 -7.76 -4.28 0.11
C LEU A 50 -6.36 -4.77 -0.26
N LEU A 51 -5.45 -4.76 0.70
CA LEU A 51 -4.05 -5.15 0.51
C LEU A 51 -3.80 -6.66 0.57
N LYS A 52 -4.83 -7.47 0.88
CA LYS A 52 -4.74 -8.93 1.04
C LYS A 52 -3.67 -9.37 2.04
N VAL A 53 -3.55 -8.66 3.15
CA VAL A 53 -2.63 -8.98 4.26
C VAL A 53 -3.40 -9.15 5.57
N SER A 54 -2.71 -9.50 6.66
CA SER A 54 -3.35 -9.59 7.98
C SER A 54 -3.71 -8.20 8.54
N GLN A 55 -4.80 -8.12 9.30
CA GLN A 55 -5.17 -6.89 10.03
C GLN A 55 -4.08 -6.46 11.01
N ALA A 56 -3.44 -7.41 11.70
CA ALA A 56 -2.36 -7.12 12.64
C ALA A 56 -1.15 -6.47 11.95
N THR A 57 -0.83 -6.89 10.72
CA THR A 57 0.22 -6.27 9.91
C THR A 57 -0.11 -4.80 9.62
N VAL A 58 -1.34 -4.51 9.19
CA VAL A 58 -1.78 -3.14 8.92
C VAL A 58 -1.76 -2.30 10.19
N ALA A 59 -2.35 -2.78 11.28
CA ALA A 59 -2.44 -2.04 12.53
C ALA A 59 -1.07 -1.64 13.10
N ARG A 60 -0.11 -2.59 13.11
CA ARG A 60 1.26 -2.31 13.59
C ARG A 60 1.98 -1.28 12.70
N LYS A 61 1.84 -1.41 11.38
CA LYS A 61 2.58 -0.57 10.42
C LYS A 61 1.96 0.80 10.25
N SER A 62 0.63 0.92 10.17
CA SER A 62 -0.06 2.21 10.08
C SER A 62 0.26 3.10 11.29
N LYS A 63 0.31 2.50 12.50
CA LYS A 63 0.73 3.22 13.71
C LYS A 63 2.17 3.73 13.59
N LYS A 64 3.12 2.85 13.24
CA LYS A 64 4.52 3.22 13.01
C LYS A 64 4.63 4.41 12.03
N TYR A 65 3.89 4.36 10.94
CA TYR A 65 3.97 5.40 9.90
C TYR A 65 3.33 6.72 10.28
N GLN A 66 2.27 6.71 11.11
CA GLN A 66 1.73 7.93 11.70
C GLN A 66 2.73 8.56 12.67
N ASP A 67 3.36 7.77 13.54
CA ASP A 67 4.32 8.25 14.52
C ASP A 67 5.56 8.88 13.82
N ASP A 68 6.04 8.27 12.73
CA ASP A 68 7.14 8.80 11.92
C ASP A 68 6.82 10.18 11.30
N ILE A 69 5.57 10.41 10.85
CA ILE A 69 5.12 11.68 10.27
C ILE A 69 5.03 12.77 11.35
N LEU A 70 4.61 12.43 12.56
CA LEU A 70 4.47 13.38 13.67
C LEU A 70 5.80 13.78 14.31
N THR A 71 6.88 13.04 14.02
CA THR A 71 8.21 13.23 14.60
C THR A 71 9.23 13.80 13.59
N SER A 72 8.81 14.04 12.34
CA SER A 72 9.62 14.61 11.25
C SER A 72 9.20 16.03 10.92
#